data_AF-A0A2K9ITM8-F1
#
_entry.id   AF-A0A2K9ITM8-F1
#
_cell.length_a   1.000
_cell.length_b   1.000
_cell.length_c   1.000
_cell.angle_alpha   90.00
_cell.angle_beta   90.00
_cell.angle_gamma   90.00
#
_symmetry.space_group_name_H-M   'P 1'
#
loop_
_entity.id
_entity.type
_entity.pdbx_description
1 polymer ?
#
loop_
_entity_poly.entity_id
_entity_poly.type
_entity_poly.pdbx_seq_one_letter_code
_entity_poly.pdbx_strand_id
1 'polypeptide(L)'
;MAKLSMFLPKDQEKADKQLAVYDYNFMHAARYVAQGEFEKAAVHHRNVANALDELQRMKNSRSATDEARSLLNQIEQQETTRRNWF
;
A
#
# COMPACT_ATOMS: atom_id res chain seq x y z
N MET A 1 -0.63 0.34 17.22
CA MET A 1 -0.93 1.11 15.99
C MET A 1 -2.29 0.70 15.47
N ALA A 2 -3.06 1.64 14.91
CA ALA A 2 -4.36 1.34 14.32
C ALA A 2 -4.18 0.65 12.95
N LYS A 3 -4.94 -0.41 12.67
CA LYS A 3 -4.85 -1.11 11.37
C LYS A 3 -5.39 -0.24 10.25
N LEU A 4 -4.62 -0.12 9.17
CA LEU A 4 -5.01 0.64 7.99
C LEU A 4 -5.85 -0.24 7.06
N SER A 5 -7.14 0.08 6.92
CA SER A 5 -8.11 -0.71 6.16
C SER A 5 -7.77 -0.86 4.67
N MET A 6 -6.97 0.05 4.12
CA MET A 6 -6.52 0.03 2.73
C MET A 6 -5.43 -1.00 2.42
N PHE A 7 -4.89 -1.69 3.43
CA PHE A 7 -3.86 -2.72 3.25
C PHE A 7 -4.34 -4.09 3.75
N LEU A 8 -3.80 -5.16 3.17
CA LEU A 8 -4.06 -6.51 3.65
C LEU A 8 -3.47 -6.70 5.07
N PRO A 9 -4.02 -7.62 5.89
CA PRO A 9 -3.48 -7.90 7.22
C PRO A 9 -1.99 -8.27 7.22
N LYS A 10 -1.54 -9.02 6.20
CA LYS A 10 -0.15 -9.43 6.02
C LYS A 10 0.81 -8.26 5.70
N ASP A 11 0.27 -7.17 5.16
CA ASP A 11 1.06 -6.03 4.69
C ASP A 11 1.12 -4.89 5.72
N GLN A 12 0.42 -5.00 6.86
CA GLN A 12 0.34 -3.94 7.88
C GLN A 12 1.73 -3.53 8.40
N GLU A 13 2.55 -4.49 8.82
CA GLU A 13 3.89 -4.18 9.36
C GLU A 13 4.79 -3.52 8.29
N LYS A 14 4.67 -3.96 7.04
CA LYS A 14 5.43 -3.39 5.92
C LYS A 14 4.94 -1.98 5.60
N ALA A 15 3.63 -1.74 5.59
CA ALA A 15 3.05 -0.42 5.41
C ALA A 15 3.50 0.55 6.50
N ASP A 16 3.46 0.14 7.77
CA ASP A 16 3.95 0.95 8.90
C ASP A 16 5.42 1.34 8.71
N LYS A 17 6.26 0.39 8.28
CA LYS A 17 7.68 0.67 7.97
C LYS A 17 7.84 1.66 6.82
N GLN A 18 7.05 1.51 5.74
CA GLN A 18 7.13 2.43 4.60
C GLN A 18 6.64 3.84 4.94
N LEU A 19 5.62 3.96 5.79
CA LEU A 19 5.17 5.26 6.32
C LEU A 19 6.27 5.93 7.16
N ALA A 20 6.94 5.17 8.03
CA ALA A 20 8.07 5.70 8.79
C ALA A 20 9.25 6.13 7.88
N VAL A 21 9.54 5.37 6.82
CA VAL A 21 10.54 5.74 5.80
C VAL A 21 10.13 7.00 5.06
N TYR A 22 8.85 7.13 4.70
CA TYR A 22 8.31 8.33 4.07
C TYR A 22 8.53 9.56 4.96
N ASP A 23 8.07 9.51 6.22
CA ASP A 23 8.16 10.64 7.15
C ASP A 23 9.61 11.07 7.38
N TYR A 24 10.48 10.09 7.64
CA TYR A 24 11.91 10.35 7.84
C TYR A 24 12.53 11.06 6.64
N ASN A 25 12.35 10.52 5.43
CA ASN A 25 12.99 11.07 4.24
C ASN A 25 12.36 12.41 3.84
N PHE A 26 11.05 12.58 3.99
CA PHE A 26 10.38 13.84 3.67
C PHE A 26 10.89 14.98 4.56
N MET A 27 10.97 14.75 5.87
CA MET A 27 11.51 15.74 6.81
C MET A 27 12.97 16.10 6.51
N HIS A 28 13.81 15.10 6.22
CA HIS A 28 15.23 15.35 5.92
C HIS A 28 15.42 16.05 4.58
N ALA A 29 14.65 15.68 3.55
CA ALA A 29 14.68 16.38 2.26
C ALA A 29 14.38 17.86 2.44
N ALA A 30 13.30 18.22 3.16
CA ALA A 30 12.93 19.60 3.41
C ALA A 30 14.04 20.37 4.15
N ARG A 31 14.66 19.75 5.15
CA ARG A 31 15.79 20.33 5.89
C ARG A 31 16.99 20.61 4.99
N TYR A 32 17.38 19.65 4.14
CA TYR A 32 18.52 19.82 3.24
C TYR A 32 18.25 20.89 2.17
N VAL A 33 17.03 20.98 1.65
CA VAL A 33 16.63 22.08 0.75
C VAL A 33 16.82 23.43 1.42
N ALA A 34 16.37 23.59 2.67
CA ALA A 34 16.52 24.83 3.43
C ALA A 34 17.99 25.21 3.70
N GLN A 35 18.90 24.22 3.69
CA GLN A 35 20.34 24.41 3.88
C GLN A 35 21.11 24.60 2.56
N GLY A 36 20.45 24.52 1.39
CA GLY A 36 21.10 24.55 0.09
C GLY A 36 21.82 23.25 -0.30
N GLU A 37 21.58 22.16 0.44
CA GLU A 37 22.21 20.85 0.27
C GLU A 37 21.43 19.98 -0.72
N PHE A 38 21.33 20.43 -1.97
CA PHE A 38 20.38 19.88 -2.95
C PHE A 38 20.66 18.42 -3.34
N GLU A 39 21.93 18.00 -3.38
CA GLU A 39 22.28 16.61 -3.70
C GLU A 39 21.76 15.64 -2.61
N LYS A 40 21.92 16.00 -1.33
CA LYS A 40 21.40 15.22 -0.20
C LYS A 40 19.87 15.20 -0.22
N ALA A 41 19.25 16.35 -0.47
CA ALA A 41 17.79 16.43 -0.63
C ALA A 41 17.27 15.52 -1.75
N ALA A 42 17.97 15.46 -2.89
CA ALA A 42 17.58 14.62 -4.02
C ALA A 42 17.59 13.12 -3.66
N VAL A 43 18.57 12.66 -2.88
CA VAL A 43 18.60 11.27 -2.37
C VAL A 43 17.37 10.98 -1.51
N HIS A 44 17.03 11.87 -0.58
CA HIS A 44 15.85 11.70 0.26
C HIS A 44 14.54 11.74 -0.53
N HIS A 45 14.41 12.62 -1.53
CA HIS A 45 13.24 12.65 -2.41
C HIS A 45 13.07 11.35 -3.21
N ARG A 46 14.15 10.72 -3.68
CA ARG A 46 14.07 9.40 -4.31
C ARG A 46 13.54 8.34 -3.34
N ASN A 47 13.99 8.36 -2.09
CA ASN A 47 13.49 7.43 -1.07
C ASN A 47 12.02 7.68 -0.73
N VAL A 48 11.57 8.94 -0.70
CA VAL A 48 10.15 9.30 -0.58
C VAL A 48 9.35 8.69 -1.72
N ALA A 49 9.79 8.85 -2.96
CA ALA A 49 9.11 8.27 -4.13
C ALA A 49 9.02 6.73 -4.03
N ASN A 50 10.13 6.07 -3.67
CA ASN A 50 10.15 4.61 -3.50
C ASN A 50 9.16 4.13 -2.41
N ALA A 51 9.07 4.83 -1.29
CA ALA A 51 8.14 4.48 -0.21
C ALA A 51 6.68 4.64 -0.67
N LEU A 52 6.36 5.70 -1.40
CA LEU A 52 5.04 5.93 -1.96
C LEU A 52 4.64 4.86 -2.99
N ASP A 53 5.56 4.50 -3.89
CA ASP A 53 5.32 3.44 -4.87
C ASP A 53 5.01 2.10 -4.19
N GLU A 54 5.73 1.76 -3.13
CA GLU A 54 5.50 0.53 -2.39
C GLU A 54 4.16 0.53 -1.64
N LEU A 55 3.80 1.66 -1.02
CA LEU A 55 2.47 1.84 -0.41
C LEU A 55 1.36 1.68 -1.45
N GLN A 56 1.50 2.28 -2.63
CA GLN A 56 0.52 2.15 -3.70
C GLN A 56 0.40 0.70 -4.20
N ARG A 57 1.52 -0.04 -4.31
CA ARG A 57 1.51 -1.48 -4.65
C ARG A 57 0.72 -2.30 -3.63
N MET A 58 0.92 -2.07 -2.34
CA MET A 58 0.18 -2.77 -1.28
C MET A 58 -1.33 -2.44 -1.34
N LYS A 59 -1.69 -1.18 -1.59
CA LYS A 59 -3.08 -0.77 -1.80
C LYS A 59 -3.72 -1.45 -3.02
N ASN A 60 -2.98 -1.57 -4.11
CA ASN A 60 -3.44 -2.28 -5.30
C ASN A 60 -3.64 -3.77 -5.04
N SER A 61 -2.73 -4.41 -4.28
CA SER A 61 -2.87 -5.82 -3.90
C SER A 61 -4.13 -6.08 -3.07
N ARG A 62 -4.46 -5.18 -2.15
CA ARG A 62 -5.73 -5.23 -1.40
C ARG A 62 -6.93 -5.16 -2.35
N SER A 63 -6.92 -4.19 -3.25
CA SER A 63 -8.03 -3.98 -4.21
C SER A 63 -8.26 -5.20 -5.09
N ALA A 64 -7.18 -5.78 -5.64
CA ALA A 64 -7.26 -7.00 -6.43
C ALA A 64 -7.76 -8.22 -5.63
N THR A 65 -7.37 -8.31 -4.34
CA THR A 65 -7.85 -9.39 -3.45
C THR A 65 -9.35 -9.26 -3.19
N ASP A 66 -9.84 -8.04 -2.96
CA ASP A 66 -11.25 -7.78 -2.72
C ASP A 66 -12.09 -8.08 -3.98
N GLU A 67 -11.59 -7.73 -5.17
CA GLU A 67 -12.21 -8.08 -6.46
C GLU A 67 -12.28 -9.59 -6.68
N ALA A 68 -11.17 -10.31 -6.48
CA ALA A 68 -11.12 -11.77 -6.61
C ALA A 68 -12.09 -12.46 -5.65
N ARG A 69 -12.21 -11.96 -4.41
CA ARG A 69 -13.17 -12.48 -3.43
C ARG A 69 -14.61 -12.24 -3.85
N SER A 70 -14.92 -11.07 -4.42
CA SER A 70 -16.24 -10.78 -4.95
C SER A 70 -16.62 -11.75 -6.08
N LEU A 71 -15.70 -12.00 -7.02
CA LEU A 71 -15.91 -12.95 -8.12
C LEU A 71 -16.14 -14.38 -7.62
N LEU A 72 -15.33 -14.83 -6.65
CA LEU A 72 -15.49 -16.15 -6.05
C LEU A 72 -16.88 -16.32 -5.43
N ASN A 73 -17.33 -15.34 -4.64
CA ASN A 73 -18.66 -15.38 -4.02
C ASN A 73 -19.79 -15.47 -5.07
N GLN A 74 -19.66 -14.79 -6.21
CA GLN A 74 -20.64 -14.86 -7.29
C GLN A 74 -20.67 -16.26 -7.93
N ILE A 75 -19.51 -16.85 -8.17
CA ILE A 75 -19.40 -18.22 -8.72
C ILE A 75 -20.01 -19.23 -7.73
N GLU A 76 -19.70 -19.11 -6.44
CA GLU A 76 -20.26 -19.99 -5.40
C GLU A 76 -21.78 -19.89 -5.34
N GLN A 77 -22.36 -18.69 -5.42
CA GLN A 77 -23.82 -18.49 -5.47
C GLN A 77 -24.46 -19.12 -6.72
N GLN A 78 -23.81 -18.99 -7.88
CA GLN A 78 -24.28 -19.61 -9.13
C GLN A 78 -24.25 -21.14 -9.03
N GLU A 79 -23.17 -21.71 -8.47
CA GLU A 79 -23.05 -23.16 -8.27
C GLU A 79 -24.04 -23.70 -7.23
N THR A 80 -24.25 -22.99 -6.11
CA THR A 80 -25.29 -23.36 -5.14
C THR A 80 -26.67 -23.35 -5.79
N THR A 81 -26.97 -22.32 -6.60
CA THR A 81 -28.22 -22.27 -7.36
C THR A 81 -28.30 -23.48 -8.27
N ARG A 82 -27.28 -23.73 -9.13
CA ARG A 82 -27.26 -24.88 -10.04
C ARG A 82 -27.50 -26.20 -9.32
N ARG A 83 -26.85 -26.44 -8.18
CA ARG A 83 -26.98 -27.67 -7.38
C ARG A 83 -28.36 -27.86 -6.75
N ASN A 84 -29.09 -26.79 -6.46
CA ASN A 84 -30.43 -26.86 -5.89
C ASN A 84 -31.54 -27.07 -6.95
N TRP A 85 -31.20 -26.96 -8.24
CA TRP A 85 -32.11 -27.18 -9.38
C TRP A 85 -31.99 -28.58 -10.00
N PHE A 86 -31.05 -29.40 -9.54
CA PHE A 86 -30.91 -30.83 -9.86
C PHE A 86 -31.13 -31.68 -8.62
#